data_AF-A0A0U1KSF6-F1
#
_entry.id   AF-A0A0U1KSF6-F1
#
_cell.length_a   1.000
_cell.length_b   1.000
_cell.length_c   1.000
_cell.angle_alpha   90.00
_cell.angle_beta   90.00
_cell.angle_gamma   90.00
#
_symmetry.space_group_name_H-M   'P 1'
#
loop_
_entity.id
_entity.type
_entity.pdbx_description
1 polymer ?
#
loop_
_entity_poly.entity_id
_entity_poly.type
_entity_poly.pdbx_seq_one_letter_code
_entity_poly.pdbx_strand_id
1 'polypeptide(L)'
;MIISKEFAQKIVDHLMSIVQYNVNIMDCSGVIIASGQYNRINTFHQGGKLAVDGKTVVEIHADDVHNFHGALPGVMWPINLKKRLSV
;
A
#
# COMPACT_ATOMS: atom_id res chain seq x y z
N MET A 1 1.70 -1.48 13.96
CA MET A 1 1.58 -0.62 12.77
C MET A 1 1.96 0.80 13.16
N ILE A 2 2.71 1.52 12.32
CA ILE A 2 3.30 2.83 12.71
C ILE A 2 2.28 3.99 12.55
N ILE A 3 1.26 3.82 11.70
CA ILE A 3 0.14 4.75 11.51
C ILE A 3 -1.18 4.05 11.83
N SER A 4 -2.20 4.78 12.30
CA SER A 4 -3.53 4.19 12.56
C SER A 4 -4.31 3.95 11.25
N LYS A 5 -5.31 3.05 11.25
CA LYS A 5 -6.14 2.77 10.06
C LYS A 5 -6.92 4.02 9.64
N GLU A 6 -7.44 4.78 10.60
CA GLU A 6 -8.20 6.01 10.37
C GLU A 6 -7.33 7.08 9.72
N PHE A 7 -6.08 7.22 10.17
CA PHE A 7 -5.14 8.16 9.58
C PHE A 7 -4.71 7.72 8.17
N ALA A 8 -4.44 6.43 7.98
CA ALA A 8 -4.14 5.87 6.66
C ALA A 8 -5.29 6.10 5.67
N GLN A 9 -6.54 5.91 6.10
CA GLN A 9 -7.71 6.15 5.25
C GLN A 9 -7.85 7.62 4.88
N LYS A 10 -7.64 8.56 5.82
CA LYS A 10 -7.63 10.00 5.50
C LYS A 10 -6.60 10.36 4.43
N ILE A 11 -5.41 9.75 4.46
CA ILE A 11 -4.38 9.93 3.43
C ILE A 11 -4.89 9.42 2.08
N VAL A 12 -5.44 8.20 2.06
CA VAL A 12 -5.96 7.60 0.83
C VAL A 12 -7.11 8.44 0.26
N ASP A 13 -8.09 8.83 1.08
CA ASP A 13 -9.23 9.66 0.66
C ASP A 13 -8.75 10.99 0.05
N HIS A 14 -7.75 11.62 0.67
CA HIS A 14 -7.14 12.84 0.12
C HIS A 14 -6.46 12.59 -1.22
N LEU A 15 -5.66 11.53 -1.34
CA LEU A 15 -4.98 11.19 -2.60
C LEU A 15 -5.97 10.85 -3.71
N MET A 16 -7.04 10.11 -3.40
CA MET A 16 -8.11 9.78 -4.35
C MET A 16 -8.81 11.02 -4.91
N SER A 17 -8.76 12.17 -4.23
CA SER A 17 -9.27 13.45 -4.75
C SER A 17 -8.33 14.13 -5.75
N ILE A 18 -7.07 13.67 -5.83
CA ILE A 18 -5.99 14.27 -6.62
C ILE A 18 -5.59 13.37 -7.79
N VAL A 19 -5.48 12.06 -7.56
CA VAL A 19 -4.99 11.11 -8.55
C VAL A 19 -6.13 10.35 -9.21
N GLN A 20 -5.96 10.03 -10.50
CA GLN A 20 -6.96 9.30 -11.29
C GLN A 20 -6.84 7.77 -11.18
N TYR A 21 -6.10 7.28 -10.18
CA TYR A 21 -5.83 5.87 -9.94
C TYR A 21 -6.21 5.48 -8.51
N ASN A 22 -6.55 4.21 -8.30
CA ASN A 22 -6.79 3.73 -6.94
C ASN A 22 -5.50 3.77 -6.11
N VAL A 23 -5.61 4.23 -4.87
CA VAL A 23 -4.51 4.24 -3.90
C VAL A 23 -4.87 3.32 -2.74
N ASN A 24 -3.86 2.59 -2.24
CA ASN A 24 -3.99 1.68 -1.13
C ASN A 24 -2.72 1.78 -0.26
N ILE A 25 -2.90 1.64 1.04
CA ILE A 25 -1.81 1.57 2.02
C ILE A 25 -1.91 0.23 2.72
N MET A 26 -0.77 -0.43 2.90
CA MET A 26 -0.65 -1.71 3.59
C MET A 26 0.20 -1.58 4.85
N ASP A 27 0.02 -2.52 5.78
CA ASP A 27 0.99 -2.73 6.86
C ASP A 27 2.17 -3.63 6.43
N CYS A 28 3.14 -3.84 7.34
CA CYS A 28 4.33 -4.65 7.05
C CYS A 28 4.04 -6.14 6.81
N SER A 29 2.83 -6.61 7.10
CA SER A 29 2.38 -7.97 6.79
C SER A 29 1.78 -8.07 5.38
N GLY A 30 1.68 -6.96 4.65
CA GLY A 30 1.09 -6.91 3.31
C GLY A 30 -0.45 -6.85 3.32
N VAL A 31 -1.05 -6.60 4.48
CA VAL A 31 -2.51 -6.44 4.60
C VAL A 31 -2.87 -4.99 4.30
N ILE A 32 -3.86 -4.79 3.43
CA ILE A 32 -4.38 -3.46 3.09
C ILE A 32 -5.14 -2.89 4.29
N ILE A 33 -4.69 -1.73 4.77
CA ILE A 33 -5.26 -1.03 5.93
C ILE A 33 -6.08 0.20 5.54
N ALA A 34 -5.90 0.70 4.31
CA ALA A 34 -6.66 1.79 3.72
C ALA A 34 -6.68 1.65 2.20
N SER A 35 -7.78 2.02 1.55
CA SER A 35 -7.95 1.85 0.10
C SER A 35 -9.04 2.78 -0.44
N GLY A 36 -8.89 3.27 -1.67
CA GLY A 36 -9.97 3.91 -2.43
C GLY A 36 -11.04 2.92 -2.89
N GLN A 37 -10.70 1.64 -2.96
CA GLN A 37 -11.61 0.52 -3.15
C GLN A 37 -11.83 -0.17 -1.80
N TYR A 38 -12.88 0.20 -1.08
CA TYR A 38 -13.11 -0.25 0.30
C TYR A 38 -13.20 -1.77 0.46
N ASN A 39 -13.69 -2.50 -0.56
CA ASN A 39 -13.76 -3.96 -0.56
C ASN A 39 -12.38 -4.65 -0.45
N ARG A 40 -11.30 -3.90 -0.65
CA ARG A 40 -9.92 -4.39 -0.55
C ARG A 40 -9.35 -4.33 0.86
N ILE A 41 -9.96 -3.58 1.77
CA ILE A 41 -9.46 -3.43 3.14
C ILE A 41 -9.49 -4.79 3.85
N ASN A 42 -8.45 -5.09 4.63
CA ASN A 42 -8.20 -6.38 5.28
C ASN A 42 -7.94 -7.56 4.32
N THR A 43 -7.63 -7.29 3.05
CA THR A 43 -7.14 -8.31 2.11
C THR A 43 -5.62 -8.27 2.01
N PHE A 44 -5.01 -9.41 1.70
CA PHE A 44 -3.57 -9.52 1.47
C PHE A 44 -3.19 -9.00 0.07
N HIS A 45 -2.01 -8.38 -0.03
CA HIS A 45 -1.46 -7.87 -1.28
C HIS A 45 0.04 -8.23 -1.39
N GLN A 46 0.35 -9.25 -2.18
CA GLN A 46 1.73 -9.78 -2.29
C GLN A 46 2.75 -8.73 -2.75
N GLY A 47 2.39 -7.87 -3.71
CA GLY A 47 3.27 -6.79 -4.17
C GLY A 47 3.75 -5.84 -3.07
N GLY A 48 2.85 -5.45 -2.15
CA GLY A 48 3.20 -4.58 -1.03
C GLY A 48 4.07 -5.29 -0.01
N LYS A 49 3.84 -6.60 0.20
CA LYS A 49 4.69 -7.43 1.06
C LYS A 49 6.11 -7.54 0.52
N LEU A 50 6.27 -7.78 -0.78
CA LEU A 50 7.58 -7.82 -1.44
C LEU A 50 8.30 -6.46 -1.36
N ALA A 51 7.58 -5.36 -1.58
CA ALA A 51 8.16 -4.02 -1.51
C ALA A 51 8.71 -3.68 -0.12
N VAL A 52 7.94 -3.97 0.94
CA VAL A 52 8.39 -3.70 2.32
C VAL A 52 9.54 -4.60 2.74
N ASP A 53 9.53 -5.88 2.36
CA ASP A 53 10.59 -6.85 2.70
C ASP A 53 11.89 -6.54 1.98
N GLY A 54 11.80 -6.24 0.68
CA GLY A 54 12.96 -5.89 -0.15
C GLY A 54 13.44 -4.45 0.02
N LYS A 55 12.66 -3.60 0.71
CA LYS A 55 12.90 -2.14 0.79
C LYS A 55 13.15 -1.50 -0.57
N THR A 56 12.49 -2.04 -1.60
CA THR A 56 12.60 -1.61 -2.98
C THR A 56 11.21 -1.36 -3.55
N VAL A 57 11.14 -0.54 -4.59
CA VAL A 57 9.92 -0.39 -5.38
C VAL A 57 9.63 -1.72 -6.09
N VAL A 58 8.36 -2.10 -6.11
CA VAL A 58 7.85 -3.24 -6.89
C VAL A 58 6.85 -2.71 -7.90
N GLU A 59 7.13 -2.93 -9.17
CA GLU A 59 6.21 -2.65 -10.28
C GLU A 59 5.51 -3.96 -10.68
N ILE A 60 4.20 -3.91 -10.86
CA ILE A 60 3.38 -5.03 -11.30
C ILE A 60 2.69 -4.60 -12.58
N HIS A 61 3.03 -5.27 -13.68
CA HIS A 61 2.44 -5.04 -14.99
C HIS A 61 1.13 -5.84 -15.14
N ALA A 62 0.33 -5.50 -16.15
CA ALA A 62 -0.89 -6.24 -16.42
C ALA A 62 -0.60 -7.70 -16.81
N ASP A 63 0.51 -7.94 -17.50
CA ASP A 63 0.85 -9.26 -18.02
C ASP A 63 1.37 -10.22 -16.94
N ASP A 64 1.92 -9.71 -15.83
CA ASP A 64 2.53 -10.51 -14.76
C ASP A 64 1.74 -10.53 -13.45
N VAL A 65 0.63 -9.78 -13.34
CA VAL A 65 -0.20 -9.68 -12.12
C VAL A 65 -0.66 -11.03 -11.57
N HIS A 66 -0.82 -12.04 -12.43
CA HIS A 66 -1.20 -13.39 -12.05
C HIS A 66 -0.16 -14.07 -11.11
N ASN A 67 1.08 -13.59 -11.10
CA ASN A 67 2.14 -14.04 -10.20
C ASN A 67 2.09 -13.37 -8.82
N PHE A 68 1.17 -12.42 -8.61
CA PHE A 68 1.06 -11.62 -7.39
C PHE A 68 -0.31 -11.80 -6.75
N HIS A 69 -0.39 -12.65 -5.74
CA HIS A 69 -1.61 -12.95 -5.01
C HIS A 69 -2.24 -11.69 -4.41
N GLY A 70 -3.52 -11.47 -4.74
CA GLY A 70 -4.29 -10.33 -4.25
C GLY A 70 -3.76 -8.97 -4.72
N ALA A 71 -2.86 -8.91 -5.71
CA ALA A 71 -2.42 -7.65 -6.28
C ALA A 71 -3.31 -7.21 -7.44
N LEU A 72 -3.25 -5.92 -7.74
CA LEU A 72 -3.66 -5.35 -9.03
C LEU A 72 -2.43 -4.72 -9.69
N PRO A 73 -2.45 -4.47 -11.00
CA PRO A 73 -1.36 -3.76 -11.67
C PRO A 73 -1.13 -2.39 -11.04
N GLY A 74 0.12 -1.99 -10.91
CA GLY A 74 0.49 -0.73 -10.27
C GLY A 74 1.90 -0.76 -9.67
N VAL A 75 2.23 0.29 -8.92
CA VAL A 75 3.57 0.49 -8.34
C VAL A 75 3.49 0.56 -6.81
N MET A 76 4.25 -0.28 -6.13
CA MET A 76 4.30 -0.36 -4.67
C MET A 76 5.59 0.25 -4.14
N TRP A 77 5.44 1.35 -3.41
CA TRP A 77 6.56 2.08 -2.80
C TRP A 77 6.67 1.77 -1.31
N PRO A 78 7.83 1.31 -0.81
CA PRO A 78 8.02 1.10 0.61
C PRO A 78 8.08 2.45 1.34
N ILE A 79 7.25 2.62 2.38
CA ILE A 79 7.21 3.83 3.19
C ILE A 79 8.18 3.66 4.37
N ASN A 80 9.32 4.35 4.31
CA ASN A 80 10.28 4.42 5.41
C ASN A 80 10.00 5.64 6.29
N LEU A 81 9.30 5.43 7.42
CA LEU A 81 9.12 6.48 8.42
C LEU A 81 10.41 6.62 9.24
N LYS A 82 11.18 7.68 9.00
CA LYS A 82 12.31 8.04 9.86
C LYS A 82 11.76 8.31 11.27
N LYS A 83 12.29 7.63 12.30
CA LYS A 83 12.06 8.04 13.69
C LYS A 83 12.51 9.50 13.81
N ARG A 84 11.60 10.41 14.17
CA ARG A 84 12.01 11.69 14.75
C ARG A 84 12.71 11.35 16.07
N LEU A 85 13.95 11.80 16.22
CA LEU A 85 14.60 11.91 17.51
C LEU A 85 13.70 12.79 18.37
N SER A 86 13.22 12.23 19.48
CA SER A 86 12.67 13.00 20.60
C SER A 86 13.76 13.98 21.04
N VAL A 87 13.51 15.27 20.78
CA VAL A 87 14.22 16.39 21.40
C VAL A 87 13.71 16.55 22.82
#